data_AF-A0A0E3ZWP8-F1
#
_entry.id   AF-A0A0E3ZWP8-F1
#
_cell.length_a   1.000
_cell.length_b   1.000
_cell.length_c   1.000
_cell.angle_alpha   90.00
_cell.angle_beta   90.00
_cell.angle_gamma   90.00
#
_symmetry.space_group_name_H-M   'P 1'
#
loop_
_entity.id
_entity.type
_entity.pdbx_description
1 polymer ?
#
loop_
_entity_poly.entity_id
_entity_poly.type
_entity_poly.pdbx_seq_one_letter_code
_entity_poly.pdbx_strand_id
1 'polypeptide(L)' 'MKLSEMLLLAVSIGFLVIWIAEYQRTTFGDSYWLLMLFLGFILAFQYVRNKRIEREKAVSPTIKQMIEDRKKKKK' A
#
# COMPACT_ATOMS: atom_id res chain seq x y z
N MET A 1 4.89 9.74 4.60
CA MET A 1 5.24 8.44 3.99
C MET A 1 6.64 8.07 4.47
N LYS A 2 6.88 6.81 4.85
CA LYS A 2 8.23 6.38 5.26
C LYS A 2 9.08 6.10 4.02
N LEU A 3 10.41 6.13 4.16
CA LEU A 3 11.35 5.82 3.07
C LEU A 3 11.01 4.48 2.40
N SER A 4 10.68 3.45 3.17
CA SER A 4 10.31 2.13 2.66
C SER A 4 9.06 2.14 1.77
N GLU A 5 8.07 2.99 2.07
CA GLU A 5 6.87 3.15 1.24
C GLU A 5 7.21 3.87 -0.07
N MET A 6 8.11 4.84 -0.02
CA MET A 6 8.57 5.57 -1.20
C MET A 6 9.38 4.67 -2.13
N LEU A 7 10.25 3.82 -1.57
CA LEU A 7 11.00 2.82 -2.32
C LEU A 7 10.05 1.80 -2.97
N LEU A 8 9.05 1.30 -2.24
CA LEU A 8 8.07 0.35 -2.79
C LEU A 8 7.28 0.97 -3.96
N LEU A 9 6.88 2.24 -3.79
CA LEU A 9 6.16 2.97 -4.83
C LEU A 9 7.05 3.22 -6.06
N ALA A 10 8.29 3.66 -5.86
CA ALA A 10 9.25 3.89 -6.95
C ALA A 10 9.51 2.61 -7.76
N VAL A 11 9.72 1.47 -7.07
CA VAL A 11 9.88 0.16 -7.72
C VAL A 11 8.63 -0.23 -8.49
N SER A 12 7.43 -0.02 -7.93
CA SER A 12 6.18 -0.29 -8.65
C SER A 12 6.07 0.53 -9.95
N ILE A 13 6.38 1.83 -9.89
CA ILE A 13 6.37 2.70 -11.08
C ILE A 13 7.42 2.23 -12.09
N GLY A 14 8.59 1.79 -11.64
CA GLY A 14 9.61 1.20 -12.51
C GLY A 14 9.08 0.00 -13.31
N PHE A 15 8.41 -0.95 -12.65
CA PHE A 15 7.80 -2.09 -13.34
C PHE A 15 6.68 -1.67 -14.31
N LEU A 16 5.91 -0.63 -13.98
CA LEU A 16 4.90 -0.09 -14.90
C LEU A 16 5.54 0.52 -16.16
N VAL A 17 6.61 1.29 -16.01
CA VAL A 17 7.32 1.89 -17.15
C VAL A 17 7.93 0.82 -18.04
N ILE A 18 8.54 -0.21 -17.44
CA ILE A 18 9.06 -1.37 -18.20
C ILE A 18 7.93 -2.08 -18.93
N TRP A 19 6.79 -2.31 -18.28
CA TRP A 19 5.64 -2.93 -18.92
C TRP A 19 5.13 -2.11 -20.11
N ILE A 20 5.03 -0.78 -20.00
CA ILE A 20 4.61 0.08 -21.10
C ILE A 20 5.59 -0.02 -22.29
N ALA A 21 6.89 -0.03 -22.02
CA ALA A 21 7.90 -0.18 -23.06
C ALA A 21 7.83 -1.56 -23.75
N GLU A 22 7.61 -2.63 -22.98
CA GLU A 22 7.45 -3.98 -23.52
C GLU A 22 6.13 -4.16 -24.27
N TYR A 23 5.05 -3.52 -23.81
CA TYR A 23 3.76 -3.55 -24.50
C TYR A 23 3.81 -2.90 -25.87
N GLN A 24 4.69 -1.91 -26.08
CA GLN A 24 4.93 -1.34 -27.41
C GLN A 24 5.70 -2.27 -28.34
N ARG A 25 6.45 -3.24 -27.79
CA ARG A 25 7.33 -4.15 -28.55
C ARG A 25 6.74 -5.54 -28.75
N THR A 26 5.88 -5.98 -27.83
CA THR A 26 5.42 -7.36 -27.70
C THR A 26 3.92 -7.43 -27.52
N THR A 27 3.36 -8.64 -27.63
CA THR A 27 1.94 -8.90 -27.38
C THR A 27 1.64 -8.89 -25.89
N PHE A 28 0.38 -8.63 -25.52
CA PHE A 28 -0.06 -8.61 -24.12
C PHE A 28 0.26 -9.92 -23.36
N GLY A 29 0.21 -11.07 -24.05
CA GLY A 29 0.49 -12.38 -23.47
C GLY A 29 1.92 -12.56 -22.95
N ASP A 30 2.90 -11.86 -23.51
CA ASP A 30 4.31 -12.00 -23.11
C ASP A 30 4.72 -10.99 -22.02
N SER A 31 3.99 -9.87 -21.93
CA SER A 31 4.32 -8.76 -21.03
C SER A 31 3.45 -8.70 -19.77
N TYR A 32 2.29 -9.38 -19.72
CA TYR A 32 1.33 -9.24 -18.61
C TYR A 32 1.90 -9.55 -17.22
N TRP A 33 2.96 -10.36 -17.12
CA TRP A 33 3.60 -10.70 -15.85
C TRP A 33 4.22 -9.46 -15.18
N LEU A 34 4.74 -8.50 -15.95
CA LEU A 34 5.24 -7.23 -15.43
C LEU A 34 4.10 -6.38 -14.85
N LEU A 35 2.93 -6.42 -15.50
CA LEU A 35 1.73 -5.78 -14.99
C LEU A 35 1.26 -6.44 -13.68
N MET A 36 1.33 -7.77 -13.58
CA MET A 36 1.04 -8.50 -12.34
C MET A 36 2.02 -8.15 -11.22
N LEU A 37 3.32 -8.01 -11.52
CA LEU A 37 4.31 -7.54 -10.55
C LEU A 37 4.01 -6.11 -10.08
N PHE A 38 3.70 -5.19 -10.99
CA PHE A 38 3.27 -3.84 -10.66
C PHE A 38 2.06 -3.83 -9.70
N LEU A 39 1.03 -4.61 -10.04
CA LEU A 39 -0.15 -4.80 -9.19
C LEU A 39 0.21 -5.35 -7.82
N GLY A 40 1.08 -6.36 -7.76
CA GLY A 40 1.58 -6.93 -6.51
C GLY A 40 2.28 -5.89 -5.62
N PHE A 41 3.17 -5.07 -6.19
CA PHE A 41 3.85 -4.01 -5.45
C PHE A 41 2.88 -2.91 -4.99
N ILE A 42 1.88 -2.54 -5.80
CA ILE A 42 0.85 -1.58 -5.39
C ILE A 42 0.02 -2.12 -4.22
N LEU A 43 -0.41 -3.38 -4.28
CA LEU A 43 -1.19 -3.98 -3.20
C LEU A 43 -0.36 -4.10 -1.92
N ALA A 44 0.92 -4.49 -2.03
CA ALA A 44 1.85 -4.51 -0.90
C ALA A 44 2.04 -3.10 -0.31
N PHE A 45 2.17 -2.07 -1.16
CA PHE A 45 2.26 -0.68 -0.71
C PHE A 45 1.01 -0.26 0.05
N GLN A 46 -0.18 -0.57 -0.48
CA GLN A 46 -1.44 -0.27 0.18
C GLN A 46 -1.55 -0.98 1.53
N TYR A 47 -1.17 -2.27 1.60
CA TYR A 47 -1.16 -3.02 2.85
C TYR A 47 -0.23 -2.42 3.89
N VAL A 48 1.02 -2.12 3.53
CA VAL A 48 2.01 -1.52 4.44
C VAL A 48 1.53 -0.15 4.92
N ARG A 49 1.00 0.68 4.02
CA ARG A 49 0.47 2.00 4.33
C ARG A 49 -0.75 1.91 5.25
N ASN A 50 -1.68 1.01 4.97
CA ASN A 50 -2.89 0.83 5.79
C ASN A 50 -2.52 0.35 7.20
N LYS A 51 -1.62 -0.61 7.31
CA LYS A 51 -1.09 -1.10 8.60
C LYS A 51 -0.38 -0.01 9.40
N ARG A 52 0.32 0.92 8.73
CA ARG A 52 0.91 2.09 9.40
C ARG A 52 -0.18 3.02 9.95
N ILE A 53 -1.18 3.34 9.12
CA ILE A 53 -2.30 4.20 9.51
C ILE A 53 -3.08 3.59 10.68
N GLU A 54 -3.31 2.27 10.69
CA GLU A 54 -3.95 1.57 11.81
C GLU A 54 -3.14 1.69 13.11
N ARG A 55 -1.81 1.55 13.04
CA ARG A 55 -0.93 1.74 14.21
C ARG A 55 -0.95 3.19 14.70
N GLU A 56 -0.91 4.16 13.79
CA GLU A 56 -1.01 5.60 14.14
C GLU A 56 -2.38 5.91 14.79
N LYS A 57 -3.47 5.34 14.28
CA LYS A 57 -4.81 5.44 14.87
C LYS A 57 -4.88 4.81 16.26
N ALA A 58 -4.28 3.64 16.47
CA ALA A 58 -4.24 2.97 17.78
C ALA A 58 -3.38 3.72 18.84
N VAL A 59 -2.40 4.50 18.38
CA VAL A 59 -1.54 5.31 19.26
C VAL A 59 -2.15 6.68 19.57
N SER A 60 -3.11 7.15 18.76
CA SER A 60 -3.76 8.45 19.00
C SER A 60 -4.48 8.48 20.36
N PRO A 61 -4.14 9.42 21.26
CA PRO A 61 -4.71 9.50 22.60
C PRO A 61 -6.24 9.65 22.57
N THR A 62 -6.77 10.31 21.53
CA THR A 62 -8.21 10.48 21.33
C THR A 62 -8.95 9.16 21.10
N ILE A 63 -8.35 8.18 20.41
CA ILE A 63 -8.99 6.86 20.20
C ILE A 63 -8.93 6.02 21.47
N LYS A 64 -7.84 6.09 22.23
CA LYS A 64 -7.77 5.48 23.56
C LYS A 64 -8.86 6.05 24.49
N GLN A 65 -8.99 7.38 24.54
CA GLN A 65 -10.01 8.06 25.32
C GLN A 65 -11.43 7.68 24.87
N MET A 66 -11.72 7.63 23.57
CA MET A 66 -13.04 7.21 23.06
C MET A 66 -13.39 5.76 23.40
N ILE A 67 -12.41 4.84 23.40
CA ILE A 67 -12.62 3.43 23.80
C ILE A 67 -12.89 3.34 25.31
N GLU A 68 -12.18 4.12 26.11
CA GLU A 68 -12.31 4.15 27.56
C GLU A 68 -13.65 4.77 28.00
N ASP A 69 -14.07 5.86 27.35
CA ASP A 69 -15.39 6.49 27.56
C ASP A 69 -16.54 5.55 27.18
N ARG A 70 -16.42 4.78 26.09
CA ARG A 70 -17.41 3.74 25.74
C ARG A 70 -17.51 2.64 26.80
N LYS A 71 -16.41 2.25 27.43
CA LYS A 71 -16.41 1.24 28.50
C LYS A 71 -17.05 1.79 29.79
N LYS A 72 -16.81 3.06 30.14
CA LYS A 72 -17.48 3.72 31.27
C LYS A 72 -18.98 3.88 31.06
N LYS A 73 -19.44 4.17 29.85
CA LYS A 73 -20.87 4.36 29.54
C LYS A 73 -21.70 3.07 29.54
N LYS A 74 -21.05 1.90 29.49
CA LYS A 74 -21.68 0.57 29.52
C LYS A 74 -21.73 -0.06 30.91
N LYS A 75 -21.14 0.58 31.92
CA LYS A 75 -21.09 0.13 33.32
C LYS A 75 -21.95 1.04 34.17
#